data_AF-A0A336LF27-F1
#
_entry.id   AF-A0A336LF27-F1
#
_cell.length_a   1.000
_cell.length_b   1.000
_cell.length_c   1.000
_cell.angle_alpha   90.00
_cell.angle_beta   90.00
_cell.angle_gamma   90.00
#
_symmetry.space_group_name_H-M   'P 1'
#
loop_
_entity.id
_entity.type
_entity.pdbx_description
1 polymer ?
#
loop_
_entity_poly.entity_id
_entity_poly.type
_entity_poly.pdbx_seq_one_letter_code
_entity_poly.pdbx_strand_id
1 'polypeptide(L)'
;MQAKFNYTNTSILRFILEVAERCDAAIISNDNYKDLLKEKEEWKNIITSRVIGFMFCGDQIFVPNDPYGRHGPKLSEILNKKS
;
A
#
# COMPACT_ATOMS: atom_id res chain seq x y z
N MET A 1 -1.16 -32.25 8.40
CA MET A 1 -2.17 -31.26 7.99
C MET A 1 -2.36 -30.29 9.15
N GLN A 2 -1.60 -29.20 9.20
CA GLN A 2 -1.78 -28.15 10.20
C GLN A 2 -2.36 -26.92 9.50
N ALA A 3 -3.58 -26.55 9.88
CA ALA A 3 -4.14 -25.25 9.53
C ALA A 3 -3.40 -24.18 10.33
N LYS A 4 -2.48 -23.47 9.68
CA LYS A 4 -1.92 -22.22 10.21
C LYS A 4 -2.95 -21.12 9.98
N PHE A 5 -3.72 -20.79 11.01
CA PHE A 5 -4.56 -19.61 10.99
C PHE A 5 -3.68 -18.36 11.17
N ASN A 6 -3.51 -17.60 10.09
CA ASN A 6 -2.69 -16.39 9.99
C ASN A 6 -3.36 -15.18 10.66
N TYR A 7 -3.32 -15.07 11.99
CA TYR A 7 -4.07 -14.00 12.71
C TYR A 7 -3.24 -12.82 13.24
N THR A 8 -1.91 -12.78 13.08
CA THR A 8 -1.09 -11.71 13.67
C THR A 8 -0.81 -10.52 12.76
N ASN A 9 -0.82 -10.69 11.43
CA ASN A 9 -0.45 -9.59 10.51
C ASN A 9 -1.63 -8.73 10.07
N THR A 10 -2.82 -9.32 9.95
CA THR A 10 -3.98 -8.64 9.37
C THR A 10 -4.43 -7.44 10.21
N SER A 11 -4.26 -7.48 11.53
CA SER A 11 -4.61 -6.36 12.42
C SER A 11 -3.76 -5.11 12.14
N ILE A 12 -2.46 -5.28 11.88
CA ILE A 12 -1.55 -4.16 11.57
C ILE A 12 -1.83 -3.62 10.17
N LEU A 13 -2.05 -4.51 9.20
CA LEU A 13 -2.37 -4.10 7.82
C LEU A 13 -3.67 -3.29 7.74
N ARG A 14 -4.69 -3.66 8.53
CA ARG A 14 -5.93 -2.86 8.67
C ARG A 14 -5.65 -1.48 9.25
N PHE A 15 -4.89 -1.41 10.35
CA PHE A 15 -4.55 -0.13 10.98
C PHE A 15 -3.82 0.82 10.02
N ILE A 16 -2.90 0.31 9.21
CA ILE A 16 -2.20 1.10 8.18
C ILE A 16 -3.20 1.68 7.16
N LEU A 17 -4.13 0.86 6.67
CA LEU A 17 -5.15 1.31 5.71
C LEU A 17 -6.11 2.34 6.33
N GLU A 18 -6.51 2.16 7.59
CA GLU A 18 -7.35 3.13 8.31
C GLU A 18 -6.68 4.50 8.46
N VAL A 19 -5.38 4.50 8.78
CA VAL A 19 -4.61 5.75 8.87
C VAL A 19 -4.47 6.40 7.49
N ALA A 20 -4.18 5.60 6.45
CA ALA A 20 -4.05 6.12 5.10
C ALA A 20 -5.36 6.72 4.58
N GLU A 21 -6.49 6.06 4.86
CA GLU A 21 -7.84 6.53 4.56
C GLU A 21 -8.12 7.86 5.27
N ARG A 22 -7.87 7.95 6.58
CA ARG A 22 -8.13 9.17 7.37
C ARG A 22 -7.28 10.37 6.95
N CYS A 23 -6.03 10.12 6.55
CA CYS A 23 -5.04 11.16 6.30
C CYS A 23 -4.87 11.51 4.81
N ASP A 24 -5.55 10.81 3.90
CA ASP A 24 -5.26 10.81 2.46
C ASP A 24 -3.78 10.50 2.16
N ALA A 25 -3.20 9.57 2.92
CA ALA A 25 -1.77 9.28 2.86
C ALA A 25 -1.43 8.25 1.77
N ALA A 26 -0.18 8.29 1.31
CA ALA A 26 0.43 7.19 0.57
C ALA A 26 1.04 6.17 1.54
N ILE A 27 1.09 4.90 1.14
CA ILE A 27 1.67 3.81 1.93
C ILE A 27 2.94 3.33 1.23
N ILE A 28 4.04 3.19 1.97
CA ILE A 28 5.26 2.52 1.49
C ILE A 28 5.22 1.08 2.00
N SER A 29 5.03 0.12 1.10
CA SER A 29 4.92 -1.30 1.45
C SER A 29 5.13 -2.19 0.22
N ASN A 30 5.72 -3.36 0.44
CA ASN A 30 5.80 -4.43 -0.56
C ASN A 30 4.70 -5.50 -0.37
N ASP A 31 3.79 -5.31 0.59
CA ASP A 31 2.60 -6.16 0.74
C ASP A 31 1.52 -5.75 -0.28
N ASN A 32 0.77 -6.74 -0.76
CA ASN A 32 -0.30 -6.56 -1.74
C ASN A 32 -1.70 -6.45 -1.09
N TYR A 33 -1.82 -6.58 0.23
CA TYR A 33 -3.06 -6.44 1.00
C TYR A 33 -4.22 -7.31 0.47
N LYS A 34 -3.91 -8.48 -0.11
CA LYS A 34 -4.88 -9.30 -0.87
C LYS A 34 -6.13 -9.65 -0.07
N ASP A 35 -5.97 -9.93 1.22
CA ASP A 35 -7.06 -10.30 2.11
C ASP A 35 -7.98 -9.11 2.44
N LEU A 36 -7.45 -7.87 2.37
CA LEU A 36 -8.16 -6.65 2.72
C LEU A 36 -8.85 -5.97 1.53
N LEU A 37 -8.51 -6.37 0.29
CA LEU A 37 -9.11 -5.84 -0.95
C LEU A 37 -10.63 -5.94 -1.01
N LYS A 38 -11.23 -6.89 -0.28
CA LYS A 38 -12.67 -7.15 -0.29
C LYS A 38 -13.40 -6.58 0.94
N GLU A 39 -12.67 -5.97 1.88
CA GLU A 39 -13.26 -5.48 3.12
C GLU A 39 -13.95 -4.12 2.94
N LYS A 40 -13.34 -3.21 2.16
CA LYS A 40 -13.88 -1.88 1.84
C LYS A 40 -13.45 -1.41 0.45
N GLU A 41 -14.33 -0.70 -0.25
CA GLU A 41 -14.01 -0.16 -1.59
C GLU A 41 -12.97 0.97 -1.50
N GLU A 42 -13.01 1.77 -0.43
CA GLU A 42 -12.02 2.80 -0.13
C GLU A 42 -10.62 2.20 0.01
N TRP A 43 -10.51 1.08 0.73
CA TRP A 43 -9.24 0.39 0.91
C TRP A 43 -8.74 -0.23 -0.39
N LYS A 44 -9.62 -0.82 -1.18
CA LYS A 44 -9.28 -1.29 -2.53
C LYS A 44 -8.70 -0.16 -3.38
N ASN A 45 -9.30 1.04 -3.35
CA ASN A 45 -8.77 2.21 -4.05
C ASN A 45 -7.39 2.64 -3.53
N ILE A 46 -7.19 2.66 -2.21
CA ILE A 46 -5.88 2.96 -1.60
C ILE A 46 -4.84 1.92 -2.05
N ILE A 47 -5.17 0.64 -1.98
CA ILE A 47 -4.25 -0.46 -2.35
C ILE A 47 -3.86 -0.37 -3.82
N THR A 48 -4.80 -0.09 -4.72
CA THR A 48 -4.54 -0.05 -6.17
C THR A 48 -3.94 1.25 -6.69
N SER A 49 -3.89 2.32 -5.89
CA SER A 49 -3.44 3.63 -6.38
C SER A 49 -2.47 4.40 -5.46
N ARG A 50 -2.29 4.00 -4.19
CA ARG A 50 -1.48 4.73 -3.20
C ARG A 50 -0.50 3.85 -2.39
N VAL A 51 -0.43 2.54 -2.64
CA VAL A 51 0.60 1.65 -2.08
C VAL A 51 1.80 1.58 -3.02
N ILE A 52 2.92 2.11 -2.56
CA ILE A 52 4.16 2.25 -3.32
C ILE A 52 5.16 1.19 -2.85
N GLY A 53 5.54 0.30 -3.75
CA GLY A 53 6.62 -0.65 -3.53
C GLY A 53 7.99 0.03 -3.51
N PHE A 54 8.95 -0.61 -2.85
CA PHE A 54 10.32 -0.13 -2.74
C PHE A 54 11.31 -1.29 -2.76
N MET A 55 12.58 -0.99 -3.02
CA MET A 55 13.66 -1.97 -2.89
C MET A 55 14.82 -1.39 -2.07
N PHE A 56 15.56 -2.27 -1.40
CA PHE A 56 16.84 -1.90 -0.81
C PHE A 56 17.97 -2.25 -1.77
N CYS A 57 18.95 -1.35 -1.90
CA CYS A 57 20.24 -1.63 -2.50
C CYS A 57 21.32 -1.15 -1.51
N GLY A 58 21.89 -2.10 -0.77
CA GLY A 58 22.66 -1.79 0.44
C GLY A 58 21.79 -1.06 1.47
N ASP A 59 22.28 0.08 1.96
CA ASP A 59 21.62 0.89 3.00
C ASP A 59 20.67 1.95 2.43
N GLN A 60 20.44 1.93 1.11
CA GLN A 60 19.60 2.91 0.42
C GLN A 60 18.26 2.30 0.01
N ILE A 61 17.19 3.08 0.16
CA ILE A 61 15.85 2.76 -0.33
C ILE A 61 15.68 3.38 -1.72
N PHE A 62 15.28 2.56 -2.68
CA PHE A 62 14.91 2.98 -4.02
C PHE A 62 13.40 2.85 -4.18
N VAL A 63 12.77 3.95 -4.58
CA VAL A 63 11.35 4.04 -4.89
C VAL A 63 11.22 4.39 -6.38
N PRO A 64 10.45 3.62 -7.17
CA PRO A 64 10.27 3.92 -8.59
C PRO A 64 9.46 5.21 -8.78
N ASN A 65 9.84 6.02 -9.78
CA ASN A 65 9.07 7.21 -10.16
C ASN A 65 7.68 6.86 -10.76
N ASP A 66 7.52 5.65 -11.27
CA ASP A 66 6.31 5.09 -11.87
C ASP A 66 5.90 3.77 -11.19
N PRO A 67 5.46 3.81 -9.91
CA PRO A 67 5.21 2.61 -9.10
C PRO A 67 4.12 1.68 -9.66
N TYR A 68 3.26 2.19 -10.54
CA TYR A 68 2.18 1.45 -11.21
C TYR A 68 2.41 1.29 -12.72
N GLY A 69 3.62 1.56 -13.20
CA GLY A 69 3.99 1.48 -14.61
C GLY A 69 3.46 2.64 -15.46
N ARG A 70 3.51 2.47 -16.79
CA ARG A 70 3.28 3.55 -17.78
C ARG A 70 1.93 4.27 -17.62
N HIS A 71 0.87 3.52 -17.33
CA HIS A 71 -0.51 4.01 -17.31
C HIS A 71 -1.05 4.27 -15.90
N GLY A 72 -0.25 4.00 -14.86
CA GLY A 72 -0.64 4.26 -13.48
C GLY A 72 -0.21 5.65 -13.00
N PRO A 73 -0.66 6.05 -11.80
CA PRO A 73 -0.30 7.33 -11.22
C PRO A 73 1.22 7.43 -10.99
N LYS A 74 1.78 8.60 -11.28
CA LYS A 74 3.19 8.90 -11.02
C LYS A 74 3.43 9.11 -9.54
N LEU A 75 4.65 8.84 -9.08
CA LEU A 75 5.04 9.02 -7.68
C LEU A 75 4.70 10.43 -7.17
N SER A 76 4.96 11.47 -7.97
CA SER A 76 4.62 12.85 -7.63
C SER A 76 3.12 13.09 -7.46
N GLU A 77 2.28 12.42 -8.23
CA GLU A 77 0.81 12.54 -8.14
C GLU A 77 0.29 11.83 -6.89
N ILE A 78 0.91 10.71 -6.50
CA ILE A 78 0.53 9.96 -5.31
C ILE A 78 0.90 10.72 -4.04
N LEU A 79 2.12 11.28 -4.00
CA LEU A 79 2.67 11.98 -2.84
C LEU A 79 2.10 13.39 -2.65
N ASN A 80 1.58 14.01 -3.71
CA ASN A 80 0.87 15.27 -3.57
C ASN A 80 -0.51 15.02 -2.96
N LYS A 81 -0.80 15.70 -1.86
CA LYS A 81 -2.14 15.73 -1.28
C LYS A 81 -3.08 16.39 -2.30
N LYS A 82 -4.26 15.80 -2.52
CA LYS A 82 -5.30 16.49 -3.29
C LYS A 82 -5.66 17.76 -2.51
N SER A 83 -5.33 18.92 -3.08
CA SER A 83 -5.73 20.22 -2.53
C SER A 83 -7.22 20.46 -2.74
#